data_AF-A0A849T7J5-F1
#
_entry.id   AF-A0A849T7J5-F1
#
_cell.length_a   1.000
_cell.length_b   1.000
_cell.length_c   1.000
_cell.angle_alpha   90.00
_cell.angle_beta   90.00
_cell.angle_gamma   90.00
#
_symmetry.space_group_name_H-M   'P 1'
#
loop_
_entity.id
_entity.type
_entity.pdbx_description
1 polymer ?
#
loop_
_entity_poly.entity_id
_entity_poly.type
_entity_poly.pdbx_seq_one_letter_code
_entity_poly.pdbx_strand_id
1 'polypeptide(L)'
;MKLLIGLFLLTLTTFAQANVACSVSIKDNYGFEYEVLTRYSYSREAACSEAHYACRQSITEGQTYGRYYDAFCVEQNSAPNPPPRPPFPPNTNLMCTTDLVDTFGSTIRSFTGYGRTEWEACGQSDEFCRYELSRGDSFGKRCQTRGIGNGPGPRPPRQTTEQCTANRYDPAGYFIQSYFASHTGPVNSDVKGEACRKAINTCSYDIRGRQTCRIDR
;
A
#
# COMPACT_ATOMS: atom_id res chain seq x y z
N MET A 1 36.70 -44.41 -24.97
CA MET A 1 36.15 -43.03 -25.09
C MET A 1 34.82 -42.82 -24.36
N LYS A 2 33.96 -43.82 -24.15
CA LYS A 2 32.67 -43.64 -23.43
C LYS A 2 32.79 -43.41 -21.91
N LEU A 3 33.87 -43.91 -21.27
CA LEU A 3 34.12 -43.74 -19.83
C LEU A 3 34.59 -42.33 -19.42
N LEU A 4 35.15 -41.54 -20.35
CA LEU A 4 35.61 -40.17 -20.05
C LEU A 4 34.47 -39.15 -19.99
N ILE A 5 33.38 -39.40 -20.71
CA ILE A 5 32.21 -38.51 -20.74
C ILE A 5 31.41 -38.60 -19.42
N GLY A 6 31.37 -39.78 -18.80
CA GLY A 6 30.71 -39.96 -17.50
C GLY A 6 31.41 -39.25 -16.33
N LEU A 7 32.74 -39.15 -16.36
CA LEU A 7 33.50 -38.49 -15.30
C LEU A 7 33.37 -36.96 -15.36
N PHE A 8 33.19 -36.38 -16.55
CA PHE A 8 32.99 -34.94 -16.74
C PHE A 8 31.59 -34.46 -16.31
N LEU A 9 30.58 -35.32 -16.40
CA LEU A 9 29.22 -35.02 -15.93
C LEU A 9 29.10 -35.03 -14.40
N LEU A 10 29.99 -35.72 -13.69
CA LEU A 10 29.99 -35.80 -12.22
C LEU A 10 30.71 -34.62 -11.54
N THR A 11 31.52 -33.84 -12.27
CA THR A 11 32.18 -32.64 -11.74
C THR A 11 31.32 -31.37 -11.80
N LEU A 12 30.16 -31.42 -12.45
CA LEU A 12 29.26 -30.26 -12.61
C LEU A 12 28.19 -30.15 -11.52
N THR A 13 28.09 -31.10 -10.58
CA THR A 13 27.02 -31.14 -9.57
C THR A 13 27.36 -30.56 -8.20
N THR A 14 28.57 -30.00 -7.99
CA THR A 14 29.02 -29.59 -6.64
C THR A 14 28.86 -28.11 -6.29
N PHE A 15 28.11 -27.31 -7.04
CA PHE A 15 27.73 -25.95 -6.60
C PHE A 15 26.41 -25.98 -5.82
N ALA A 16 26.37 -26.77 -4.74
CA ALA A 16 25.40 -26.55 -3.67
C ALA A 16 25.82 -25.26 -2.94
N GLN A 17 25.37 -24.12 -3.44
CA GLN A 17 25.58 -22.84 -2.78
C GLN A 17 24.86 -22.87 -1.43
N ALA A 18 25.61 -23.08 -0.35
CA ALA A 18 25.16 -22.81 1.00
C ALA A 18 25.07 -21.29 1.18
N ASN A 19 24.00 -20.70 0.65
CA ASN A 19 23.75 -19.27 0.78
C ASN A 19 23.28 -18.98 2.20
N VAL A 20 24.20 -18.59 3.07
CA VAL A 20 23.85 -18.10 4.40
C VAL A 20 23.24 -16.71 4.21
N ALA A 21 21.98 -16.57 4.61
CA ALA A 21 21.27 -15.31 4.58
C ALA A 21 21.44 -14.57 5.92
N CYS A 22 21.61 -13.26 5.86
CA CYS A 22 21.48 -12.40 7.04
C CYS A 22 20.51 -11.26 6.73
N SER A 23 19.60 -11.02 7.67
CA SER A 23 18.54 -10.01 7.54
C SER A 23 18.72 -8.93 8.61
N VAL A 24 18.73 -7.68 8.17
CA VAL A 24 18.82 -6.50 9.04
C VAL A 24 17.57 -5.65 8.79
N SER A 25 16.87 -5.28 9.86
CA SER A 25 15.69 -4.41 9.80
C SER A 25 16.04 -2.98 10.20
N ILE A 26 15.47 -2.00 9.48
CA ILE A 26 15.53 -0.58 9.86
C ILE A 26 14.38 -0.31 10.83
N LYS A 27 14.70 0.10 12.07
CA LYS A 27 13.71 0.40 13.12
C LYS A 27 13.89 1.80 13.68
N ASP A 28 12.80 2.42 14.11
CA ASP A 28 12.85 3.66 14.89
C ASP A 28 12.96 3.37 16.41
N ASN A 29 13.10 4.44 17.19
CA ASN A 29 13.10 4.38 18.66
C ASN A 29 11.77 3.90 19.27
N TYR A 30 10.67 3.91 18.50
CA TYR A 30 9.36 3.43 18.93
C TYR A 30 9.13 1.94 18.60
N GLY A 31 10.09 1.29 17.94
CA GLY A 31 10.02 -0.10 17.53
C GLY A 31 9.25 -0.35 16.22
N PHE A 32 8.90 0.70 15.48
CA PHE A 32 8.31 0.59 14.14
C PHE A 32 9.36 0.11 13.13
N GLU A 33 9.01 -0.90 12.33
CA GLU A 33 9.88 -1.50 11.33
C GLU A 33 9.56 -0.95 9.94
N TYR A 34 10.52 -0.26 9.32
CA TYR A 34 10.32 0.34 8.00
C TYR A 34 10.50 -0.65 6.86
N GLU A 35 11.63 -1.36 6.86
CA GLU A 35 12.01 -2.34 5.83
C GLU A 35 13.01 -3.37 6.37
N VAL A 36 13.06 -4.53 5.71
CA VAL A 36 14.01 -5.62 6.00
C VAL A 36 14.92 -5.83 4.81
N LEU A 37 16.22 -5.70 5.03
CA LEU A 37 17.26 -5.88 4.03
C LEU A 37 17.92 -7.23 4.25
N THR A 38 17.89 -8.09 3.24
CA THR A 38 18.50 -9.42 3.29
C THR A 38 19.66 -9.52 2.29
N ARG A 39 20.79 -10.03 2.76
CA ARG A 39 21.98 -10.31 1.94
C ARG A 39 22.39 -11.78 2.09
N TYR A 40 23.04 -12.29 1.05
CA TYR A 40 23.47 -13.67 0.97
C TYR A 40 24.98 -13.69 0.74
N SER A 41 25.69 -14.51 1.49
CA SER A 41 27.13 -14.69 1.29
C SER A 41 27.57 -16.11 1.65
N TYR A 42 28.85 -16.39 1.46
CA TYR A 42 29.48 -17.68 1.75
C TYR A 42 29.71 -17.90 3.27
N SER A 43 29.68 -16.84 4.07
CA SER A 43 29.74 -16.88 5.54
C SER A 43 28.67 -15.98 6.14
N ARG A 44 28.27 -16.29 7.38
CA ARG A 44 27.28 -15.47 8.11
C ARG A 44 27.82 -14.07 8.34
N GLU A 45 29.09 -13.98 8.73
CA GLU A 45 29.77 -12.72 9.03
C GLU A 45 29.81 -11.81 7.79
N ALA A 46 30.13 -12.36 6.62
CA ALA A 46 30.11 -11.60 5.37
C ALA A 46 28.68 -11.15 5.00
N ALA A 47 27.69 -12.05 5.09
CA ALA A 47 26.30 -11.71 4.80
C ALA A 47 25.76 -10.61 5.73
N CYS A 48 26.05 -10.69 7.03
CA CYS A 48 25.62 -9.67 7.99
C CYS A 48 26.37 -8.35 7.82
N SER A 49 27.68 -8.40 7.50
CA SER A 49 28.45 -7.19 7.19
C SER A 49 27.88 -6.44 5.99
N GLU A 50 27.59 -7.16 4.90
CA GLU A 50 26.95 -6.60 3.71
C GLU A 50 25.54 -6.07 3.99
N ALA A 51 24.74 -6.79 4.80
CA ALA A 51 23.40 -6.36 5.18
C ALA A 51 23.42 -5.08 6.05
N HIS A 52 24.37 -4.98 6.98
CA HIS A 52 24.57 -3.78 7.78
C HIS A 52 25.05 -2.59 6.94
N TYR A 53 25.95 -2.82 5.98
CA TYR A 53 26.40 -1.79 5.05
C TYR A 53 25.22 -1.25 4.23
N ALA A 54 24.41 -2.15 3.64
CA ALA A 54 23.21 -1.78 2.90
C ALA A 54 22.20 -1.01 3.78
N CYS A 55 22.01 -1.42 5.03
CA CYS A 55 21.14 -0.72 5.97
C CYS A 55 21.60 0.71 6.26
N ARG A 56 22.90 0.93 6.54
CA ARG A 56 23.43 2.28 6.75
C ARG A 56 23.29 3.13 5.49
N GLN A 57 23.55 2.55 4.33
CA GLN A 57 23.38 3.23 3.05
C GLN A 57 21.93 3.67 2.83
N SER A 58 20.95 2.77 3.06
CA SER A 58 19.52 3.10 2.98
C SER A 58 19.10 4.19 3.95
N ILE A 59 19.63 4.19 5.18
CA ILE A 59 19.37 5.25 6.17
C ILE A 59 19.91 6.59 5.68
N THR A 60 21.17 6.64 5.24
CA THR A 60 21.79 7.87 4.73
C THR A 60 21.05 8.41 3.51
N GLU A 61 20.68 7.55 2.57
CA GLU A 61 19.90 7.94 1.39
C GLU A 61 18.51 8.44 1.80
N GLY A 62 17.79 7.70 2.65
CA GLY A 62 16.46 8.08 3.12
C GLY A 62 16.43 9.40 3.89
N GLN A 63 17.49 9.72 4.64
CA GLN A 63 17.61 11.00 5.34
C GLN A 63 17.64 12.19 4.39
N THR A 64 18.23 12.05 3.19
CA THR A 64 18.20 13.12 2.17
C THR A 64 16.79 13.40 1.64
N TYR A 65 15.90 12.41 1.72
CA TYR A 65 14.48 12.50 1.35
C TYR A 65 13.54 12.75 2.54
N GLY A 66 14.08 13.04 3.73
CA GLY A 66 13.27 13.25 4.94
C GLY A 66 12.59 11.99 5.50
N ARG A 67 13.16 10.81 5.25
CA ARG A 67 12.75 9.52 5.82
C ARG A 67 13.79 9.05 6.85
N TYR A 68 13.41 8.07 7.68
CA TYR A 68 14.33 7.38 8.61
C TYR A 68 15.02 8.29 9.66
N TYR A 69 14.31 9.31 10.16
CA TYR A 69 14.78 10.10 11.30
C TYR A 69 14.86 9.21 12.55
N ASP A 70 16.01 9.25 13.24
CA ASP A 70 16.30 8.44 14.41
C ASP A 70 16.19 6.92 14.20
N ALA A 71 16.33 6.46 12.95
CA ALA A 71 16.32 5.04 12.63
C ALA A 71 17.68 4.39 12.88
N PHE A 72 17.66 3.11 13.29
CA PHE A 72 18.84 2.30 13.50
C PHE A 72 18.67 0.90 12.91
N CYS A 73 19.81 0.28 12.61
CA CYS A 73 19.88 -1.07 12.06
C CYS A 73 19.85 -2.11 13.18
N VAL A 74 18.89 -3.02 13.16
CA VAL A 74 18.80 -4.16 14.09
C VAL A 74 18.97 -5.45 13.31
N GLU A 75 19.98 -6.25 13.65
CA GLU A 75 20.10 -7.62 13.12
C GLU A 75 18.90 -8.42 13.60
N GLN A 76 18.15 -8.99 12.65
CA GLN A 76 17.15 -9.98 13.01
C GLN A 76 17.92 -11.28 13.26
N ASN A 77 18.18 -11.57 14.54
CA ASN A 77 18.73 -12.86 14.97
C ASN A 77 17.94 -13.95 14.26
N SER A 78 18.57 -14.54 13.25
CA SER A 78 17.94 -15.54 12.42
C SER A 78 17.73 -16.75 13.31
N ALA A 79 16.52 -16.89 13.87
CA ALA A 79 16.09 -18.16 14.40
C ALA A 79 16.39 -19.23 13.33
N PRO A 80 16.93 -20.39 13.70
CA PRO A 80 17.32 -21.42 12.75
C PRO A 80 16.10 -21.77 11.90
N ASN A 81 16.12 -21.33 10.64
CA ASN A 81 15.02 -21.41 9.67
C ASN A 81 13.63 -21.14 10.26
N PRO A 82 13.09 -19.89 10.17
CA PRO A 82 11.65 -19.76 10.33
C PRO A 82 10.98 -20.78 9.39
N PRO A 83 10.02 -21.59 9.88
CA PRO A 83 9.29 -22.52 9.02
C PRO A 83 8.85 -21.73 7.78
N PRO A 84 8.91 -22.33 6.56
CA PRO A 84 8.53 -21.64 5.34
C PRO A 84 7.24 -20.91 5.64
N ARG A 85 7.28 -19.56 5.53
CA ARG A 85 6.08 -18.74 5.78
C ARG A 85 4.96 -19.48 5.07
N PRO A 86 3.86 -19.86 5.76
CA PRO A 86 2.71 -20.43 5.07
C PRO A 86 2.45 -19.48 3.89
N PRO A 87 2.27 -20.01 2.66
CA PRO A 87 2.13 -19.17 1.48
C PRO A 87 1.17 -18.07 1.87
N PHE A 88 1.66 -16.82 1.84
CA PHE A 88 0.84 -15.66 2.15
C PHE A 88 -0.52 -15.92 1.49
N PRO A 89 -1.65 -15.76 2.20
CA PRO A 89 -2.96 -15.97 1.58
C PRO A 89 -2.89 -15.23 0.24
N PRO A 90 -3.18 -15.89 -0.90
CA PRO A 90 -2.95 -15.31 -2.20
C PRO A 90 -3.55 -13.93 -2.12
N ASN A 91 -2.70 -12.90 -2.22
CA ASN A 91 -3.15 -11.54 -2.11
C ASN A 91 -4.18 -11.46 -3.22
N THR A 92 -5.47 -11.45 -2.87
CA THR A 92 -6.57 -11.46 -3.85
C THR A 92 -6.63 -10.05 -4.41
N ASN A 93 -5.51 -9.65 -5.00
CA ASN A 93 -5.37 -8.46 -5.79
C ASN A 93 -6.27 -8.72 -6.97
N LEU A 94 -7.44 -8.11 -6.90
CA LEU A 94 -8.38 -8.09 -8.00
C LEU A 94 -7.65 -7.38 -9.14
N MET A 95 -7.66 -8.00 -10.31
CA MET A 95 -7.07 -7.41 -11.51
C MET A 95 -8.20 -6.86 -12.38
N CYS A 96 -7.99 -5.69 -12.96
CA CYS A 96 -8.91 -5.12 -13.93
C CYS A 96 -8.14 -4.66 -15.16
N THR A 97 -8.75 -4.80 -16.33
CA THR A 97 -8.11 -4.46 -17.61
C THR A 97 -8.87 -3.35 -18.32
N THR A 98 -8.18 -2.29 -18.69
CA THR A 98 -8.73 -1.20 -19.52
C THR A 98 -8.06 -1.22 -20.89
N ASP A 99 -8.85 -1.29 -21.95
CA ASP A 99 -8.37 -1.26 -23.32
C ASP A 99 -8.46 0.14 -23.88
N LEU A 100 -7.39 0.62 -24.51
CA LEU A 100 -7.42 1.78 -25.38
C LEU A 100 -7.89 1.32 -26.75
N VAL A 101 -9.11 1.71 -27.11
CA VAL A 101 -9.72 1.35 -28.40
C VAL A 101 -9.70 2.54 -29.35
N ASP A 102 -9.54 2.26 -30.64
CA ASP A 102 -9.64 3.26 -31.70
C ASP A 102 -11.11 3.59 -32.05
N THR A 103 -11.30 4.45 -33.06
CA THR A 103 -12.62 4.87 -33.55
C THR A 103 -13.44 3.69 -34.10
N PHE A 104 -12.76 2.62 -34.54
CA PHE A 104 -13.37 1.43 -35.11
C PHE A 104 -13.62 0.34 -34.06
N GLY A 105 -13.25 0.58 -32.80
CA GLY A 105 -13.38 -0.38 -31.71
C GLY A 105 -12.26 -1.42 -31.63
N SER A 106 -11.19 -1.26 -32.43
CA SER A 106 -10.01 -2.12 -32.35
C SER A 106 -9.18 -1.76 -31.13
N THR A 107 -8.77 -2.77 -30.36
CA THR A 107 -7.88 -2.56 -29.20
C THR A 107 -6.47 -2.25 -29.68
N ILE A 108 -6.01 -1.03 -29.42
CA ILE A 108 -4.63 -0.59 -29.69
C ILE A 108 -3.70 -1.15 -28.61
N ARG A 109 -4.11 -1.02 -27.34
CA ARG A 109 -3.31 -1.39 -26.17
C ARG A 109 -4.19 -1.72 -24.98
N SER A 110 -3.77 -2.65 -24.15
CA SER A 110 -4.44 -2.99 -22.89
C SER A 110 -3.59 -2.62 -21.69
N PHE A 111 -4.21 -2.08 -20.66
CA PHE A 111 -3.61 -1.71 -19.38
C PHE A 111 -4.20 -2.57 -18.29
N THR A 112 -3.37 -3.08 -17.38
CA THR A 112 -3.84 -3.89 -16.25
C THR A 112 -3.51 -3.16 -14.95
N GLY A 113 -4.51 -3.04 -14.08
CA GLY A 113 -4.40 -2.48 -12.74
C GLY A 113 -4.70 -3.55 -11.70
N TYR A 114 -4.12 -3.39 -10.52
CA TYR A 114 -4.24 -4.29 -9.39
C TYR A 114 -4.70 -3.50 -8.16
N GLY A 115 -5.67 -4.02 -7.43
CA GLY A 115 -6.19 -3.37 -6.24
C GLY A 115 -6.78 -4.37 -5.25
N ARG A 116 -7.01 -3.90 -4.01
CA ARG A 116 -7.71 -4.69 -2.99
C ARG A 116 -9.20 -4.81 -3.30
N THR A 117 -9.72 -3.91 -4.13
CA THR A 117 -11.09 -3.89 -4.62
C THR A 117 -11.10 -3.78 -6.14
N GLU A 118 -12.17 -4.25 -6.79
CA GLU A 118 -12.35 -4.10 -8.24
C GLU A 118 -12.32 -2.62 -8.65
N TRP A 119 -12.90 -1.73 -7.82
CA TRP A 119 -12.89 -0.29 -8.04
C TRP A 119 -11.47 0.28 -8.11
N GLU A 120 -10.61 -0.09 -7.15
CA GLU A 120 -9.22 0.35 -7.11
C GLU A 120 -8.42 -0.20 -8.30
N ALA A 121 -8.59 -1.50 -8.61
CA ALA A 121 -7.92 -2.14 -9.73
C ALA A 121 -8.32 -1.49 -11.07
N CYS A 122 -9.62 -1.27 -11.29
CA CYS A 122 -10.12 -0.63 -12.51
C CYS A 122 -9.80 0.86 -12.56
N GLY A 123 -9.76 1.54 -11.41
CA GLY A 123 -9.34 2.93 -11.31
C GLY A 123 -7.89 3.09 -11.76
N GLN A 124 -7.01 2.19 -11.30
CA GLN A 124 -5.60 2.19 -11.68
C GLN A 124 -5.42 1.87 -13.19
N SER A 125 -6.12 0.87 -13.73
CA SER A 125 -6.03 0.55 -15.16
C SER A 125 -6.58 1.67 -16.06
N ASP A 126 -7.64 2.36 -15.62
CA ASP A 126 -8.22 3.51 -16.31
C ASP A 126 -7.26 4.71 -16.29
N GLU A 127 -6.59 4.97 -15.18
CA GLU A 127 -5.59 6.04 -15.07
C GLU A 127 -4.44 5.84 -16.06
N PHE A 128 -3.92 4.62 -16.18
CA PHE A 128 -2.90 4.30 -17.20
C PHE A 128 -3.40 4.52 -18.63
N CYS A 129 -4.65 4.14 -18.92
CA CYS A 129 -5.24 4.37 -20.23
C CYS A 129 -5.41 5.87 -20.53
N ARG A 130 -5.90 6.65 -19.56
CA ARG A 130 -6.02 8.12 -19.69
C ARG A 130 -4.68 8.80 -19.85
N TYR A 131 -3.66 8.33 -19.13
CA TYR A 131 -2.30 8.81 -19.28
C TYR A 131 -1.79 8.60 -20.70
N GLU A 132 -1.95 7.39 -21.26
CA GLU A 132 -1.56 7.12 -22.65
C GLU A 132 -2.37 7.94 -23.66
N LEU A 133 -3.69 8.08 -23.43
CA LEU A 133 -4.58 8.89 -24.25
C LEU A 133 -4.15 10.36 -24.25
N SER A 134 -3.65 10.87 -23.12
CA SER A 134 -3.14 12.24 -23.00
C SER A 134 -1.79 12.46 -23.69
N ARG A 135 -1.00 11.39 -23.88
CA ARG A 135 0.35 11.45 -24.45
C ARG A 135 0.38 11.37 -25.97
N GLY A 136 -0.72 10.94 -26.61
CA GLY A 136 -0.82 10.77 -28.05
C GLY A 136 -2.03 11.49 -28.65
N ASP A 137 -2.26 11.28 -29.96
CA ASP A 137 -3.45 11.81 -30.62
C ASP A 137 -4.70 11.15 -30.05
N SER A 138 -5.52 11.95 -29.38
CA SER A 138 -6.75 11.53 -28.72
C SER A 138 -7.94 11.42 -29.67
N PHE A 139 -7.81 11.88 -30.92
CA PHE A 139 -8.91 11.91 -31.87
C PHE A 139 -9.44 10.50 -32.17
N GLY A 140 -10.69 10.25 -31.76
CA GLY A 140 -11.40 8.99 -31.99
C GLY A 140 -10.99 7.83 -31.09
N LYS A 141 -10.02 8.00 -30.19
CA LYS A 141 -9.63 6.96 -29.23
C LYS A 141 -10.39 7.11 -27.92
N ARG A 142 -10.67 6.01 -27.25
CA ARG A 142 -11.29 6.01 -25.91
C ARG A 142 -10.80 4.84 -25.06
N CYS A 143 -10.90 5.02 -23.75
CA CYS A 143 -10.65 3.97 -22.77
C CYS A 143 -11.92 3.15 -22.55
N GLN A 144 -11.81 1.84 -22.64
CA GLN A 144 -12.90 0.90 -22.41
C GLN A 144 -12.48 -0.11 -21.34
N THR A 145 -13.05 0.02 -20.15
CA THR A 145 -12.76 -0.87 -19.01
C THR A 145 -13.53 -2.19 -19.15
N ARG A 146 -12.81 -3.31 -19.09
CA ARG A 146 -13.37 -4.65 -18.92
C ARG A 146 -13.27 -5.01 -17.43
N GLY A 147 -14.41 -5.06 -16.76
CA GLY A 147 -14.49 -5.47 -15.36
C GLY A 147 -14.08 -6.94 -15.15
N ILE A 148 -14.16 -7.41 -13.91
CA ILE A 148 -13.90 -8.81 -13.59
C ILE A 148 -15.12 -9.64 -14.05
N GLY A 149 -15.08 -10.01 -15.34
CA GLY A 149 -16.22 -10.52 -16.09
C GLY A 149 -16.64 -9.50 -17.14
N ASN A 150 -17.10 -9.96 -18.32
CA ASN A 150 -17.45 -9.17 -19.51
C ASN A 150 -18.65 -8.21 -19.31
N GLY A 151 -18.85 -7.64 -18.12
CA GLY A 151 -19.91 -6.72 -17.76
C GLY A 151 -19.52 -5.24 -17.96
N PRO A 152 -20.52 -4.35 -18.05
CA PRO A 152 -20.34 -2.91 -18.22
C PRO A 152 -19.77 -2.27 -16.95
N GLY A 153 -18.44 -2.18 -16.86
CA GLY A 153 -17.68 -1.41 -15.89
C GLY A 153 -17.83 -1.81 -14.42
N PRO A 154 -16.89 -1.43 -13.55
CA PRO A 154 -17.05 -1.61 -12.11
C PRO A 154 -18.25 -0.80 -11.64
N ARG A 155 -19.19 -1.45 -10.95
CA ARG A 155 -20.24 -0.70 -10.24
C ARG A 155 -19.56 0.15 -9.17
N PRO A 156 -19.83 1.47 -9.09
CA PRO A 156 -19.26 2.28 -8.03
C PRO A 156 -19.60 1.64 -6.68
N PRO A 157 -18.65 1.61 -5.72
CA PRO A 157 -18.93 1.09 -4.39
C PRO A 157 -20.16 1.83 -3.86
N ARG A 158 -21.12 1.08 -3.29
CA ARG A 158 -22.31 1.68 -2.70
C ARG A 158 -21.85 2.74 -1.71
N GLN A 159 -22.36 3.96 -1.87
CA GLN A 159 -22.07 5.06 -0.98
C GLN A 159 -23.18 5.17 0.06
N THR A 160 -22.81 5.46 1.30
CA THR A 160 -23.74 5.89 2.35
C THR A 160 -23.40 7.32 2.75
N THR A 161 -24.43 8.08 3.11
CA THR A 161 -24.28 9.42 3.67
C THR A 161 -24.75 9.39 5.10
N GLU A 162 -23.81 9.60 6.03
CA GLU A 162 -24.10 9.65 7.46
C GLU A 162 -23.99 11.09 7.95
N GLN A 163 -24.69 11.38 9.04
CA GLN A 163 -24.77 12.71 9.64
C GLN A 163 -24.43 12.61 11.12
N CYS A 164 -23.82 13.67 11.66
CA CYS A 164 -23.48 13.74 13.08
C CYS A 164 -23.61 15.16 13.61
N THR A 165 -23.97 15.25 14.89
CA THR A 165 -24.18 16.51 15.60
C THR A 165 -23.24 16.60 16.80
N ALA A 166 -22.53 17.72 16.91
CA ALA A 166 -21.71 18.06 18.07
C ALA A 166 -22.33 19.27 18.80
N ASN A 167 -22.53 19.14 20.11
CA ASN A 167 -23.10 20.17 20.96
C ASN A 167 -21.98 20.87 21.75
N ARG A 168 -22.03 22.21 21.79
CA ARG A 168 -21.14 23.05 22.59
C ARG A 168 -21.79 23.37 23.92
N TYR A 169 -21.04 23.16 25.00
CA TYR A 169 -21.46 23.44 26.37
C TYR A 169 -20.56 24.48 27.03
N ASP A 170 -21.14 25.30 27.89
CA ASP A 170 -20.39 26.20 28.76
C ASP A 170 -19.67 25.41 29.88
N PRO A 171 -18.81 26.07 30.68
CA PRO A 171 -18.14 25.43 31.81
C PRO A 171 -19.09 24.92 32.91
N ALA A 172 -20.33 25.43 32.97
CA ALA A 172 -21.36 25.00 33.91
C ALA A 172 -22.22 23.84 33.36
N GLY A 173 -22.01 23.43 32.11
CA GLY A 173 -22.72 22.33 31.46
C GLY A 173 -24.01 22.75 30.74
N TYR A 174 -24.29 24.05 30.58
CA TYR A 174 -25.43 24.53 29.79
C TYR A 174 -25.13 24.45 28.30
N PHE A 175 -26.14 23.99 27.55
CA PHE A 175 -26.10 23.95 26.09
C PHE A 175 -26.06 25.36 25.50
N ILE A 176 -25.17 25.58 24.54
CA ILE A 176 -25.03 26.86 23.83
C ILE A 176 -25.52 26.73 22.38
N GLN A 177 -24.96 25.78 21.62
CA GLN A 177 -25.15 25.67 20.18
C GLN A 177 -24.84 24.25 19.70
N SER A 178 -25.52 23.80 18.65
CA SER A 178 -25.24 22.55 17.96
C SER A 178 -24.56 22.81 16.60
N TYR A 179 -23.68 21.88 16.23
CA TYR A 179 -22.92 21.87 14.99
C TYR A 179 -23.21 20.59 14.24
N PHE A 180 -23.72 20.73 13.03
CA PHE A 180 -24.11 19.60 12.19
C PHE A 180 -23.09 19.42 11.06
N ALA A 181 -22.72 18.17 10.79
CA ALA A 181 -21.92 17.82 9.63
C ALA A 181 -22.38 16.49 9.02
N SER A 182 -22.22 16.38 7.71
CA SER A 182 -22.47 15.15 6.95
C SER A 182 -21.20 14.71 6.21
N HIS A 183 -21.11 13.40 5.97
CA HIS A 183 -20.07 12.83 5.13
C HIS A 183 -20.66 11.70 4.27
N THR A 184 -20.13 11.55 3.07
CA THR A 184 -20.51 10.51 2.12
C THR A 184 -19.28 9.67 1.80
N GLY A 185 -19.40 8.35 1.95
CA GLY A 185 -18.31 7.41 1.69
C GLY A 185 -18.81 5.99 1.43
N PRO A 186 -17.92 5.04 1.12
CA PRO A 186 -18.29 3.64 0.91
C PRO A 186 -19.05 3.03 2.10
N VAL A 187 -20.04 2.16 1.88
CA VAL A 187 -20.88 1.51 2.91
C VAL A 187 -20.08 0.77 4.01
N ASN A 188 -18.82 0.38 3.74
CA ASN A 188 -17.94 -0.29 4.70
C ASN A 188 -16.85 0.62 5.29
N SER A 189 -16.98 1.93 5.12
CA SER A 189 -16.05 2.92 5.70
C SER A 189 -16.68 3.61 6.92
N ASP A 190 -15.86 4.22 7.77
CA ASP A 190 -16.31 4.94 8.98
C ASP A 190 -16.92 6.32 8.62
N VAL A 191 -17.98 6.31 7.81
CA VAL A 191 -18.64 7.52 7.30
C VAL A 191 -19.21 8.34 8.47
N LYS A 192 -19.78 7.67 9.47
CA LYS A 192 -20.32 8.31 10.67
C LYS A 192 -19.21 8.94 11.52
N GLY A 193 -18.11 8.24 11.76
CA GLY A 193 -16.98 8.78 12.52
C GLY A 193 -16.35 9.99 11.85
N GLU A 194 -16.21 9.99 10.52
CA GLU A 194 -15.73 11.16 9.76
C GLU A 194 -16.72 12.34 9.81
N ALA A 195 -18.02 12.08 9.70
CA ALA A 195 -19.05 13.11 9.90
C ALA A 195 -18.96 13.72 11.30
N CYS A 196 -18.79 12.89 12.34
CA CYS A 196 -18.63 13.35 13.72
C CYS A 196 -17.32 14.14 13.92
N ARG A 197 -16.23 13.72 13.29
CA ARG A 197 -14.95 14.44 13.33
C ARG A 197 -15.09 15.83 12.71
N LYS A 198 -15.78 15.95 11.58
CA LYS A 198 -16.12 17.25 10.98
C LYS A 198 -16.95 18.11 11.92
N ALA A 199 -18.00 17.55 12.54
CA ALA A 199 -18.86 18.29 13.48
C ALA A 199 -18.07 18.80 14.70
N ILE A 200 -17.23 17.97 15.31
CA ILE A 200 -16.35 18.37 16.42
C ILE A 200 -15.36 19.44 15.97
N ASN A 201 -14.72 19.28 14.82
CA ASN A 201 -13.75 20.25 14.33
C ASN A 201 -14.40 21.62 14.15
N THR A 202 -15.57 21.69 13.52
CA THR A 202 -16.35 22.94 13.40
C THR A 202 -16.69 23.52 14.78
N CYS A 203 -17.13 22.69 15.73
CA CYS A 203 -17.41 23.13 17.09
C CYS A 203 -16.15 23.68 17.78
N SER A 204 -14.99 23.05 17.58
CA SER A 204 -13.72 23.42 18.21
C SER A 204 -13.18 24.78 17.76
N TYR A 205 -13.45 25.18 16.51
CA TYR A 205 -13.08 26.51 16.00
C TYR A 205 -13.81 27.64 16.74
N ASP A 206 -15.00 27.37 17.27
CA ASP A 206 -15.85 28.35 17.95
C ASP A 206 -15.75 28.29 19.49
N ILE A 207 -14.90 27.43 20.05
CA ILE A 207 -14.72 27.33 21.51
C ILE A 207 -14.06 28.61 22.03
N ARG A 208 -14.62 29.16 23.12
CA ARG A 208 -14.02 30.24 23.91
C ARG A 208 -13.85 29.81 25.37
N GLY A 209 -12.67 30.07 25.93
CA GLY A 209 -12.38 29.76 27.33
C GLY A 209 -12.44 28.26 27.63
N ARG A 210 -13.17 27.86 28.69
CA ARG A 210 -13.29 26.46 29.14
C ARG A 210 -14.54 25.74 28.59
N GLN A 211 -15.07 26.19 27.46
CA GLN A 211 -16.18 25.51 26.78
C GLN A 211 -15.74 24.13 26.28
N THR A 212 -16.70 23.21 26.17
CA THR A 212 -16.43 21.85 25.67
C THR A 212 -17.39 21.48 24.55
N CYS A 213 -16.89 20.69 23.59
CA CYS A 213 -17.68 20.11 22.51
C CYS A 213 -17.89 18.61 22.79
N ARG A 214 -19.13 18.13 22.66
CA ARG A 214 -19.48 16.72 22.86
C ARG A 214 -20.39 16.25 21.73
N ILE A 215 -20.22 15.02 21.28
CA ILE A 215 -21.12 14.40 20.31
C ILE A 215 -22.39 13.95 21.04
N ASP A 216 -23.54 14.27 20.47
CA ASP A 216 -24.83 13.74 20.91
C ASP A 216 -24.95 12.30 20.40
N ARG A 217 -25.06 11.33 21.31
CA ARG A 217 -25.06 9.89 20.97
C ARG A 217 -26.46 9.35 20.77
#